data_AF-A0A4P9VXQ7-F1
#
_entry.id   AF-A0A4P9VXQ7-F1
#
_cell.length_a   1.000
_cell.length_b   1.000
_cell.length_c   1.000
_cell.angle_alpha   90.00
_cell.angle_beta   90.00
_cell.angle_gamma   90.00
#
_symmetry.space_group_name_H-M   'P 1'
#
loop_
_entity.id
_entity.type
_entity.pdbx_description
1 polymer ?
#
loop_
_entity_poly.entity_id
_entity_poly.type
_entity_poly.pdbx_seq_one_letter_code
_entity_poly.pdbx_strand_id
1 'polypeptide(L)' 'MSIITLVTGANRGLGLGFVKHLLQQSSSNIVVATARDVTAATDLQELKKKEPQRLHVVSLDISVDSSVE' A
#
# COMPACT_ATOMS: atom_id res chain seq x y z
N MET A 1 18.27 -7.54 5.41
CA MET A 1 17.50 -8.32 4.42
C MET A 1 16.35 -7.45 3.96
N SER A 2 16.18 -7.24 2.65
CA SER A 2 15.05 -6.46 2.13
C SER A 2 13.86 -7.39 1.96
N ILE A 3 12.68 -6.94 2.39
CA ILE A 3 11.41 -7.67 2.20
C ILE A 3 10.46 -6.79 1.40
N ILE A 4 9.75 -7.42 0.47
CA ILE A 4 8.68 -6.80 -0.31
C ILE A 4 7.37 -7.37 0.21
N THR A 5 6.48 -6.52 0.70
CA THR A 5 5.19 -6.93 1.25
C THR A 5 4.05 -6.33 0.45
N LEU A 6 3.12 -7.18 -0.01
CA LEU A 6 1.86 -6.76 -0.61
C LEU A 6 0.78 -6.65 0.48
N VAL A 7 0.12 -5.50 0.58
CA VAL A 7 -1.01 -5.27 1.48
C VAL A 7 -2.23 -4.91 0.66
N THR A 8 -3.24 -5.77 0.67
CA THR A 8 -4.52 -5.51 0.01
C THR A 8 -5.49 -4.76 0.92
N GLY A 9 -6.36 -3.91 0.35
CA GLY A 9 -7.32 -3.13 1.14
C GLY A 9 -6.66 -2.11 2.07
N ALA A 10 -5.57 -1.49 1.61
CA ALA A 10 -4.72 -0.59 2.39
C ALA A 10 -5.18 0.87 2.40
N ASN A 11 -6.35 1.19 1.84
CA ASN A 11 -6.84 2.56 1.75
C ASN A 11 -7.25 3.17 3.09
N ARG A 12 -7.58 2.35 4.10
CA ARG A 12 -8.00 2.77 5.44
C ARG A 12 -7.85 1.66 6.48
N GLY A 13 -8.15 1.97 7.74
CA GLY A 13 -8.24 0.98 8.82
C GLY A 13 -6.96 0.17 9.03
N LEU A 14 -7.10 -1.13 9.25
CA LEU A 14 -5.98 -2.03 9.55
C LEU A 14 -4.97 -2.15 8.41
N GLY A 15 -5.43 -2.19 7.15
CA GLY A 15 -4.53 -2.25 5.99
C GLY A 15 -3.58 -1.06 5.97
N LEU A 16 -4.09 0.15 6.17
CA LEU A 16 -3.26 1.36 6.29
C LEU A 16 -2.34 1.31 7.53
N GLY A 17 -2.84 0.78 8.65
CA GLY A 17 -2.04 0.57 9.86
C GLY A 17 -0.84 -0.35 9.62
N PHE A 18 -1.04 -1.47 8.92
CA PHE A 18 0.04 -2.38 8.55
C PHE A 18 1.04 -1.73 7.62
N VAL A 19 0.61 -1.00 6.59
CA VAL A 19 1.53 -0.27 5.70
C VAL A 19 2.43 0.68 6.51
N LYS A 20 1.85 1.47 7.42
CA LYS A 20 2.61 2.38 8.28
C LYS A 20 3.62 1.62 9.15
N HIS A 21 3.20 0.54 9.79
CA HIS A 21 4.06 -0.27 10.63
C HIS A 21 5.22 -0.91 9.85
N LEU A 22 4.93 -1.52 8.70
CA LEU A 22 5.93 -2.18 7.85
C LEU A 22 7.00 -1.21 7.33
N LEU A 23 6.60 0.02 6.98
CA LEU A 23 7.53 1.07 6.56
C LEU A 23 8.41 1.59 7.70
N GLN A 24 7.93 1.51 8.96
CA GLN A 24 8.68 1.91 10.15
C GLN A 24 9.65 0.83 10.64
N GLN A 25 9.33 -0.45 10.45
CA GLN A 25 10.14 -1.55 10.96
C GLN A 25 11.56 -1.60 10.35
N SER A 26 11.70 -1.22 9.08
CA SER A 26 13.01 -1.11 8.44
C SER A 26 12.98 -0.15 7.26
N SER A 27 14.05 0.63 7.11
CA SER A 27 14.26 1.51 5.96
C SER A 27 14.47 0.75 4.65
N SER A 28 14.81 -0.54 4.70
CA SER A 28 15.00 -1.40 3.52
C SER A 28 13.71 -2.09 3.04
N ASN A 29 12.59 -1.90 3.74
CA ASN A 29 11.32 -2.52 3.37
C ASN A 29 10.67 -1.78 2.21
N ILE A 30 10.09 -2.56 1.29
CA ILE A 30 9.25 -2.06 0.21
C ILE A 30 7.84 -2.58 0.46
N VAL A 31 6.85 -1.69 0.41
CA VAL A 31 5.45 -2.04 0.60
C VAL A 31 4.69 -1.71 -0.66
N VAL A 32 3.99 -2.69 -1.22
CA VAL A 32 3.00 -2.49 -2.28
C VAL A 32 1.63 -2.50 -1.61
N ALA A 33 0.94 -1.37 -1.62
CA ALA A 33 -0.34 -1.18 -0.98
C ALA A 33 -1.43 -1.02 -2.04
N THR A 34 -2.56 -1.70 -1.87
CA THR A 34 -3.64 -1.64 -2.85
C THR A 34 -4.91 -0.97 -2.33
N ALA A 35 -5.64 -0.35 -3.24
CA ALA A 35 -6.95 0.26 -2.98
C ALA A 35 -7.83 0.10 -4.23
N ARG A 36 -9.16 0.00 -4.07
CA ARG A 36 -10.09 -0.01 -5.22
C ARG A 36 -10.07 1.29 -6.00
N ASP A 37 -10.03 2.41 -5.27
CA ASP A 37 -9.82 3.74 -5.84
C ASP A 37 -8.63 4.37 -5.12
N VAL A 38 -7.51 4.43 -5.83
CA VAL A 38 -6.27 5.00 -5.32
C VAL A 38 -6.37 6.52 -5.15
N THR A 39 -7.25 7.19 -5.89
CA THR A 39 -7.42 8.65 -5.81
C THR A 39 -8.23 9.04 -4.58
N ALA A 40 -9.21 8.21 -4.20
CA ALA A 40 -9.99 8.38 -2.97
C ALA A 40 -9.23 7.94 -1.70
N ALA A 41 -8.11 7.24 -1.81
CA ALA A 41 -7.30 6.78 -0.69
C ALA A 41 -6.36 7.88 -0.14
N THR A 42 -6.93 8.99 0.36
CA THR A 42 -6.20 10.20 0.77
C THR A 42 -5.03 9.93 1.70
N ASP A 43 -5.24 9.19 2.78
CA ASP A 43 -4.20 8.92 3.78
C ASP A 43 -3.06 8.06 3.20
N LEU A 44 -3.40 7.13 2.30
CA LEU A 44 -2.44 6.28 1.63
C LEU A 44 -1.61 7.09 0.61
N GLN A 45 -2.24 8.01 -0.10
CA GLN A 45 -1.57 8.95 -1.01
C GLN A 45 -0.66 9.91 -0.26
N GLU A 46 -1.09 10.44 0.89
CA GLU A 46 -0.22 11.25 1.75
C GLU A 46 0.99 10.47 2.26
N LEU A 47 0.80 9.21 2.65
CA LEU A 47 1.88 8.34 3.06
C LEU A 47 2.85 8.06 1.90
N LYS A 48 2.35 7.85 0.68
CA LYS A 48 3.17 7.69 -0.52
C LYS A 48 4.03 8.91 -0.81
N LYS A 49 3.53 10.12 -0.59
CA LYS A 49 4.33 11.36 -0.73
C LYS A 49 5.47 11.42 0.28
N LYS A 50 5.29 10.88 1.49
CA LYS A 50 6.34 10.80 2.52
C LYS A 50 7.36 9.71 2.24
N GLU A 51 6.95 8.61 1.62
CA GLU A 51 7.78 7.42 1.37
C GLU A 51 7.82 7.03 -0.12
N PRO A 52 8.20 7.95 -1.04
CA PRO A 52 8.00 7.78 -2.47
C PRO A 52 8.82 6.64 -3.09
N GLN A 53 9.94 6.28 -2.47
CA GLN A 53 10.82 5.21 -2.95
C GLN A 53 10.44 3.81 -2.42
N ARG A 54 9.67 3.75 -1.32
CA ARG A 54 9.44 2.51 -0.56
C ARG A 54 7.99 2.05 -0.55
N LEU A 55 7.04 2.97 -0.64
CA LEU A 55 5.64 2.65 -0.77
C LEU A 55 5.24 2.71 -2.25
N HIS A 56 4.62 1.67 -2.79
CA HIS A 56 3.99 1.68 -4.10
C HIS A 56 2.47 1.54 -3.90
N VAL A 57 1.69 2.35 -4.60
CA VAL A 57 0.22 2.32 -4.50
C VAL A 57 -0.33 1.85 -5.83
N VAL A 58 -1.11 0.78 -5.82
CA VAL A 58 -1.67 0.13 -7.02
C VAL A 58 -3.17 -0.02 -6.86
N SER A 59 -3.91 0.14 -7.96
CA SER A 59 -5.35 -0.11 -7.96
C SER A 59 -5.62 -1.62 -7.93
N LEU A 60 -6.52 -2.07 -7.07
CA LEU A 60 -6.96 -3.47 -7.03
C LEU A 60 -8.42 -3.56 -6.56
N ASP A 61 -9.27 -4.15 -7.38
CA ASP A 61 -10.58 -4.65 -6.98
C ASP A 61 -10.62 -6.17 -7.06
N ILE A 62 -10.61 -6.83 -5.90
CA ILE A 62 -10.65 -8.29 -5.78
C ILE A 62 -11.94 -8.93 -6.30
N SER A 63 -12.96 -8.11 -6.57
CA SER A 63 -14.25 -8.56 -7.12
C SER A 63 -14.24 -8.59 -8.65
N VAL A 64 -13.15 -8.14 -9.28
CA VAL A 64 -12.99 -8.03 -10.73
C VAL A 64 -11.72 -8.80 -11.13
N ASP A 65 -11.87 -9.98 -11.73
CA ASP A 65 -10.74 -10.86 -12.06
C ASP A 65 -9.65 -10.16 -12.88
N SER A 66 -10.03 -9.36 -13.87
CA SER A 66 -9.09 -8.59 -14.72
C SER A 66 -8.29 -7.52 -13.96
N SER A 67 -8.65 -7.23 -12.70
CA SER A 67 -7.89 -6.34 -11.83
C SER A 67 -6.79 -7.08 -11.06
N VAL A 68 -6.83 -8.41 -11.01
CA VAL A 68 -5.90 -9.26 -10.25
C VAL A 68 -4.78 -9.82 -11.13
N GLU A 69 -5.06 -10.02 -12.43
CA GLU A 69 -4.10 -10.43 -13.46
C GLU A 69 -2.97 -9.41 -13.69
#